data_AF-A0A420CEB7-F1
#
_entry.id   AF-A0A420CEB7-F1
#
_cell.length_a   1.000
_cell.length_b   1.000
_cell.length_c   1.000
_cell.angle_alpha   90.00
_cell.angle_beta   90.00
_cell.angle_gamma   90.00
#
_symmetry.space_group_name_H-M   'P 1'
#
loop_
_entity.id
_entity.type
_entity.pdbx_description
1 polymer ?
#
loop_
_entity_poly.entity_id
_entity_poly.type
_entity_poly.pdbx_seq_one_letter_code
_entity_poly.pdbx_strand_id
1 'polypeptide(L)'
;MLIAEFTKNKIMLLEKIISISGKPGLFKLVSQLRNGFIIEDVTNKKKVSIGNSSQVSLLDNIAMFTFEKEVPLFEVFENIAKNNDYKETISHKSSDADLKDFMLESLPNYDTERVYSSDIKKLAQWYNILQKAGYITPDSFVKAEPETLEGEPAEEVSIEKEAKKAAPKAEKPAAPKVKATSAAKSAPKSTHRKQG
;
A
#
# COMPACT_ATOMS: atom_id res chain seq x y z
N MET A 1 -36.94 26.81 1.87
CA MET A 1 -36.77 25.89 0.72
C MET A 1 -35.30 25.50 0.69
N LEU A 2 -34.94 24.45 1.43
CA LEU A 2 -33.55 23.98 1.50
C LEU A 2 -33.28 23.18 0.23
N ILE A 3 -32.29 23.62 -0.56
CA ILE A 3 -31.75 22.84 -1.66
C ILE A 3 -31.01 21.66 -1.01
N ALA A 4 -31.65 20.49 -0.98
CA ALA A 4 -30.96 19.25 -0.71
C ALA A 4 -30.02 19.01 -1.89
N GLU A 5 -28.73 19.23 -1.68
CA GLU A 5 -27.71 18.75 -2.61
C GLU A 5 -27.88 17.23 -2.71
N PHE A 6 -28.31 16.79 -3.88
CA PHE A 6 -28.40 15.40 -4.26
C PHE A 6 -26.96 14.87 -4.36
N THR A 7 -26.36 14.52 -3.24
CA THR A 7 -25.12 13.73 -3.21
C THR A 7 -25.42 12.46 -3.98
N LYS A 8 -24.91 12.38 -5.21
CA LYS A 8 -24.84 11.13 -5.96
C LYS A 8 -24.25 10.08 -5.02
N ASN A 9 -25.08 9.14 -4.55
CA ASN A 9 -24.62 8.04 -3.72
C ASN A 9 -23.46 7.37 -4.43
N LYS A 10 -22.28 7.45 -3.80
CA LYS A 10 -21.05 6.93 -4.36
C LYS A 10 -20.97 5.47 -3.93
N ILE A 11 -21.42 4.58 -4.81
CA ILE A 11 -21.18 3.14 -4.65
C ILE A 11 -19.68 2.93 -4.47
N MET A 12 -19.28 2.15 -3.45
CA MET A 12 -17.88 1.89 -3.19
C MET A 12 -17.34 0.89 -4.21
N LEU A 13 -16.53 1.39 -5.16
CA LEU A 13 -15.81 0.56 -6.12
C LEU A 13 -14.36 0.40 -5.66
N LEU A 14 -14.09 -0.59 -4.81
CA LEU A 14 -12.73 -0.87 -4.32
C LEU A 14 -11.74 -1.20 -5.44
N GLU A 15 -12.22 -1.76 -6.55
CA GLU A 15 -11.43 -2.04 -7.76
C GLU A 15 -10.73 -0.80 -8.32
N LYS A 16 -11.23 0.41 -8.02
CA LYS A 16 -10.62 1.67 -8.46
C LYS A 16 -9.88 2.39 -7.36
N ILE A 17 -9.86 1.86 -6.13
CA ILE A 17 -9.13 2.46 -5.01
C ILE A 17 -7.81 1.72 -4.81
N ILE A 18 -6.73 2.49 -4.72
CA ILE A 18 -5.37 1.99 -4.56
C ILE A 18 -4.72 2.60 -3.31
N SER A 19 -3.80 1.83 -2.74
CA SER A 19 -2.77 2.31 -1.84
C SER A 19 -1.42 2.35 -2.57
N ILE A 20 -0.51 3.22 -2.12
CA ILE A 20 0.85 3.32 -2.66
C ILE A 20 1.83 3.17 -1.50
N SER A 21 2.72 2.18 -1.58
CA SER A 21 3.70 1.94 -0.52
C SER A 21 4.56 3.18 -0.26
N GLY A 22 4.77 3.50 1.01
CA GLY A 22 5.52 4.69 1.45
C GLY A 22 4.75 6.01 1.33
N LYS A 23 3.52 6.03 0.78
CA LYS A 23 2.66 7.21 0.77
C LYS A 23 1.44 6.99 1.66
N PRO A 24 1.19 7.87 2.66
CA PRO A 24 -0.04 7.80 3.42
C PRO A 24 -1.21 8.20 2.53
N GLY A 25 -2.38 7.61 2.79
CA GLY A 25 -3.61 7.94 2.08
C GLY A 25 -4.10 6.83 1.15
N LEU A 26 -5.14 7.18 0.40
CA LEU A 26 -5.73 6.36 -0.66
C LEU A 26 -5.94 7.20 -1.90
N PHE A 27 -5.85 6.56 -3.05
CA PHE A 27 -6.01 7.21 -4.34
C PHE A 27 -7.01 6.43 -5.19
N LYS A 28 -7.75 7.13 -6.03
CA LYS A 28 -8.57 6.54 -7.08
C LYS A 28 -7.73 6.45 -8.35
N LEU A 29 -7.70 5.28 -8.98
CA LEU A 29 -7.15 5.11 -10.31
C LEU A 29 -8.09 5.80 -11.33
N VAL A 30 -7.57 6.79 -12.04
CA VAL A 30 -8.33 7.56 -13.04
C VAL A 30 -8.10 7.00 -14.43
N SER A 31 -6.84 6.78 -14.80
CA SER A 31 -6.46 6.18 -16.09
C SER A 31 -5.06 5.60 -16.04
N GLN A 32 -4.79 4.65 -16.93
CA GLN A 32 -3.46 4.12 -17.17
C GLN A 32 -2.77 4.91 -18.27
N LEU A 33 -1.45 5.10 -18.13
CA LEU A 33 -0.57 5.70 -19.12
C LEU A 33 0.46 4.64 -19.56
N ARG A 34 1.10 4.85 -20.72
CA ARG A 34 2.18 3.96 -21.19
C ARG A 34 3.28 3.73 -20.15
N ASN A 35 3.63 4.78 -19.40
CA ASN A 35 4.72 4.76 -18.41
C ASN A 35 4.24 5.02 -16.98
N GLY A 36 2.93 4.92 -16.71
CA GLY A 36 2.42 5.27 -15.39
C GLY A 36 0.91 5.17 -15.23
N PHE A 37 0.41 5.90 -14.23
CA PHE A 37 -1.02 6.03 -13.94
C PHE A 37 -1.35 7.48 -13.59
N ILE A 38 -2.54 7.94 -13.99
CA ILE A 38 -3.15 9.13 -13.40
C ILE A 38 -4.00 8.68 -12.22
N ILE A 39 -3.69 9.24 -11.06
CA ILE A 39 -4.37 8.94 -9.81
C ILE A 39 -4.99 10.21 -9.25
N GLU A 40 -6.08 10.07 -8.51
CA GLU A 40 -6.76 11.15 -7.79
C GLU A 40 -6.76 10.85 -6.30
N ASP A 41 -6.29 11.77 -5.47
CA ASP A 41 -6.36 11.59 -4.02
C ASP A 41 -7.83 11.51 -3.55
N VAL A 42 -8.13 10.49 -2.74
CA VAL A 42 -9.49 10.20 -2.27
C VAL A 42 -10.05 11.35 -1.44
N THR A 43 -9.23 12.06 -0.67
CA THR A 43 -9.66 13.14 0.23
C THR A 43 -9.62 14.50 -0.46
N ASN A 44 -8.47 14.88 -1.03
CA ASN A 44 -8.26 16.23 -1.54
C ASN A 44 -8.62 16.41 -3.03
N LYS A 45 -8.98 15.33 -3.73
CA LYS A 45 -9.38 15.31 -5.15
C LYS A 45 -8.32 15.84 -6.13
N LYS A 46 -7.06 16.00 -5.70
CA LYS A 46 -5.97 16.42 -6.59
C LYS A 46 -5.52 15.23 -7.42
N LYS A 47 -5.26 15.50 -8.71
CA LYS A 47 -4.74 14.52 -9.66
C LYS A 47 -3.23 14.62 -9.76
N VAL A 48 -2.57 13.48 -9.79
CA VAL A 48 -1.12 13.35 -9.92
C VAL A 48 -0.80 12.20 -10.86
N SER A 49 0.30 12.31 -11.60
CA SER A 49 0.86 11.20 -12.38
C SER A 49 1.92 10.47 -11.56
N ILE A 50 1.86 9.14 -11.55
CA ILE A 50 2.87 8.28 -10.93
C ILE A 50 3.45 7.33 -11.99
N GLY A 51 4.74 7.01 -11.86
CA GLY A 51 5.40 6.07 -12.78
C GLY A 51 5.18 4.61 -12.39
N ASN A 52 5.44 3.69 -13.33
CA ASN A 52 5.32 2.23 -13.15
C ASN A 52 6.21 1.63 -12.04
N SER A 53 7.24 2.36 -11.59
CA SER A 53 8.08 1.93 -10.46
C SER A 53 7.38 2.05 -9.11
N SER A 54 6.24 2.74 -9.04
CA SER A 54 5.47 2.91 -7.81
C SER A 54 4.85 1.58 -7.39
N GLN A 55 5.00 1.22 -6.11
CA GLN A 55 4.39 0.02 -5.55
C GLN A 55 2.92 0.29 -5.24
N VAL A 56 2.06 -0.04 -6.18
CA VAL A 56 0.60 0.19 -6.13
C VAL A 56 -0.12 -1.11 -5.76
N SER A 57 -1.05 -1.04 -4.80
CA SER A 57 -1.92 -2.17 -4.45
C SER A 57 -3.38 -1.75 -4.55
N LEU A 58 -4.17 -2.47 -5.35
CA LEU A 58 -5.63 -2.32 -5.42
C LEU A 58 -6.24 -2.85 -4.13
N LEU A 59 -7.14 -2.08 -3.51
CA LEU A 59 -7.78 -2.50 -2.27
C LEU A 59 -8.66 -3.73 -2.45
N ASP A 60 -9.21 -3.93 -3.65
CA ASP A 60 -10.01 -5.11 -4.00
C ASP A 60 -9.20 -6.43 -3.95
N ASN A 61 -7.90 -6.35 -4.21
CA ASN A 61 -6.99 -7.52 -4.17
C ASN A 61 -6.40 -7.77 -2.78
N ILE A 62 -6.77 -6.97 -1.79
CA ILE A 62 -6.28 -7.12 -0.41
C ILE A 62 -7.30 -7.94 0.37
N ALA A 63 -6.80 -8.89 1.15
CA ALA A 63 -7.59 -9.69 2.08
C ALA A 63 -6.91 -9.74 3.45
N MET A 64 -7.71 -9.97 4.48
CA MET A 64 -7.24 -10.23 5.85
C MET A 64 -7.24 -11.73 6.11
N PHE A 65 -6.19 -12.21 6.78
CA PHE A 65 -6.07 -13.63 7.13
C PHE A 65 -6.92 -13.97 8.36
N THR A 66 -7.64 -15.08 8.27
CA THR A 66 -8.24 -15.79 9.40
C THR A 66 -7.52 -17.12 9.59
N PHE A 67 -7.82 -17.84 10.66
CA PHE A 67 -7.23 -19.17 10.90
C PHE A 67 -7.57 -20.21 9.82
N GLU A 68 -8.65 -20.01 9.07
CA GLU A 68 -9.14 -20.97 8.07
C GLU A 68 -8.91 -20.49 6.63
N LYS A 69 -9.15 -19.20 6.37
CA LYS A 69 -9.17 -18.62 5.02
C LYS A 69 -8.82 -17.14 4.99
N GLU A 70 -8.76 -16.59 3.78
CA GLU A 70 -8.66 -15.16 3.54
C GLU A 70 -10.06 -14.53 3.43
N VAL A 71 -10.23 -13.34 3.99
CA VAL A 71 -11.47 -12.55 3.95
C VAL A 71 -11.20 -11.25 3.19
N PRO A 72 -11.90 -10.97 2.07
CA PRO A 72 -11.68 -9.75 1.29
C PRO A 72 -11.83 -8.48 2.12
N LEU A 73 -11.02 -7.47 1.83
CA LEU A 73 -11.06 -6.20 2.56
C LEU A 73 -12.43 -5.51 2.49
N PHE A 74 -13.18 -5.75 1.40
CA PHE A 74 -14.57 -5.30 1.26
C PHE A 74 -15.46 -5.77 2.42
N GLU A 75 -15.43 -7.06 2.74
CA GLU A 75 -16.25 -7.65 3.80
C GLU A 75 -15.83 -7.12 5.17
N VAL A 76 -14.51 -6.94 5.39
CA VAL A 76 -14.00 -6.37 6.63
C VAL A 76 -14.45 -4.92 6.81
N PHE A 77 -14.42 -4.10 5.75
CA PHE A 77 -14.96 -2.73 5.81
C PHE A 77 -16.46 -2.70 6.03
N GLU A 78 -17.22 -3.65 5.47
CA GLU A 78 -18.65 -3.77 5.71
C GLU A 78 -18.95 -4.06 7.19
N ASN A 79 -18.20 -4.98 7.81
CA ASN A 79 -18.32 -5.28 9.23
C ASN A 79 -18.03 -4.05 10.09
N ILE A 80 -16.93 -3.34 9.80
CA ILE A 80 -16.60 -2.08 10.50
C ILE A 80 -17.75 -1.08 10.34
N ALA A 81 -18.26 -0.90 9.12
CA ALA A 81 -19.34 0.04 8.84
C ALA A 81 -20.60 -0.30 9.64
N LYS A 82 -21.01 -1.57 9.68
CA LYS A 82 -22.17 -2.02 10.47
C LYS A 82 -21.97 -1.79 11.97
N ASN A 83 -20.78 -2.10 12.48
CA ASN A 83 -20.45 -1.92 13.90
C ASN A 83 -20.40 -0.44 14.32
N ASN A 84 -20.10 0.47 13.40
CA ASN A 84 -19.95 1.90 13.65
C ASN A 84 -21.09 2.76 13.07
N ASP A 85 -22.23 2.17 12.70
CA ASP A 85 -23.36 2.89 12.06
C ASP A 85 -22.94 3.74 10.83
N TYR A 86 -22.00 3.22 10.03
CA TYR A 86 -21.40 3.88 8.86
C TYR A 86 -20.66 5.20 9.18
N LYS A 87 -20.32 5.41 10.46
CA LYS A 87 -19.53 6.56 10.93
C LYS A 87 -18.03 6.24 10.94
N GLU A 88 -17.22 7.24 11.25
CA GLU A 88 -15.80 7.06 11.52
C GLU A 88 -15.58 6.04 12.64
N THR A 89 -14.48 5.31 12.54
CA THR A 89 -14.04 4.34 13.55
C THR A 89 -12.85 4.88 14.35
N ILE A 90 -12.24 4.05 15.19
CA ILE A 90 -11.09 4.42 16.01
C ILE A 90 -9.93 5.00 15.19
N SER A 91 -9.07 5.76 15.86
CA SER A 91 -7.86 6.31 15.24
C SER A 91 -6.82 5.21 15.00
N HIS A 92 -6.15 5.25 13.84
CA HIS A 92 -4.96 4.42 13.57
C HIS A 92 -3.77 4.71 14.51
N LYS A 93 -3.88 5.74 15.35
CA LYS A 93 -2.91 6.11 16.39
C LYS A 93 -3.34 5.66 17.79
N SER A 94 -4.47 4.96 17.92
CA SER A 94 -4.90 4.36 19.17
C SER A 94 -3.89 3.33 19.66
N SER A 95 -4.05 2.89 20.91
CA SER A 95 -3.14 1.91 21.50
C SER A 95 -3.22 0.57 20.75
N ASP A 96 -2.16 -0.22 20.84
CA ASP A 96 -2.14 -1.56 20.23
C ASP A 96 -3.21 -2.48 20.83
N ALA A 97 -3.68 -2.22 22.07
CA ALA A 97 -4.79 -2.94 22.67
C ALA A 97 -6.12 -2.56 22.00
N ASP A 98 -6.43 -1.26 21.92
CA ASP A 98 -7.66 -0.77 21.29
C ASP A 98 -7.77 -1.22 19.82
N LEU A 99 -6.64 -1.27 19.11
CA LEU A 99 -6.60 -1.73 17.72
C LEU A 99 -6.92 -3.22 17.60
N LYS A 100 -6.45 -4.05 18.54
CA LYS A 100 -6.79 -5.48 18.57
C LYS A 100 -8.26 -5.68 18.90
N ASP A 101 -8.81 -4.95 19.86
CA ASP A 101 -10.23 -5.02 20.21
C ASP A 101 -11.10 -4.62 19.02
N PHE A 102 -10.75 -3.52 18.33
CA PHE A 102 -11.37 -3.12 17.08
C PHE A 102 -11.31 -4.21 15.99
N MET A 103 -10.16 -4.89 15.86
CA MET A 103 -10.01 -5.98 14.89
C MET A 103 -10.88 -7.19 15.27
N LEU A 104 -10.98 -7.52 16.55
CA LEU A 104 -11.85 -8.60 17.04
C LEU A 104 -13.33 -8.29 16.81
N GLU A 105 -13.75 -7.03 16.97
CA GLU A 105 -15.12 -6.61 16.65
C GLU A 105 -15.42 -6.72 15.15
N SER A 106 -14.43 -6.40 14.31
CA SER A 106 -14.57 -6.33 12.85
C SER A 106 -14.39 -7.69 12.15
N LEU A 107 -13.53 -8.56 12.71
CA LEU A 107 -13.19 -9.89 12.21
C LEU A 107 -12.75 -10.80 13.37
N PRO A 108 -13.70 -11.41 14.11
CA PRO A 108 -13.42 -12.12 15.37
C PRO A 108 -12.41 -13.28 15.29
N ASN A 109 -12.25 -13.89 14.11
CA ASN A 109 -11.40 -15.07 13.87
C ASN A 109 -10.13 -14.76 13.06
N TYR A 110 -9.67 -13.50 13.06
CA TYR A 110 -8.45 -13.13 12.35
C TYR A 110 -7.21 -13.85 12.89
N ASP A 111 -6.26 -14.18 12.02
CA ASP A 111 -5.02 -14.86 12.39
C ASP A 111 -4.05 -13.84 13.01
N THR A 112 -3.84 -13.92 14.33
CA THR A 112 -2.99 -12.99 15.10
C THR A 112 -1.50 -13.08 14.77
N GLU A 113 -1.06 -14.19 14.16
CA GLU A 113 0.34 -14.39 13.74
C GLU A 113 0.62 -13.82 12.36
N ARG A 114 -0.43 -13.69 11.52
CA ARG A 114 -0.31 -13.18 10.13
C ARG A 114 -0.77 -11.74 9.96
N VAL A 115 -1.71 -11.29 10.78
CA VAL A 115 -2.22 -9.92 10.76
C VAL A 115 -1.44 -9.10 11.80
N TYR A 116 -0.50 -8.30 11.32
CA TYR A 116 0.33 -7.49 12.20
C TYR A 116 -0.39 -6.22 12.67
N SER A 117 0.04 -5.63 13.79
CA SER A 117 -0.50 -4.34 14.28
C SER A 117 -0.44 -3.23 13.22
N SER A 118 0.52 -3.28 12.30
CA SER A 118 0.63 -2.31 11.21
C SER A 118 -0.48 -2.46 10.16
N ASP A 119 -0.99 -3.67 9.94
CA ASP A 119 -2.10 -3.93 9.02
C ASP A 119 -3.42 -3.45 9.63
N ILE A 120 -3.62 -3.67 10.93
CA ILE A 120 -4.78 -3.13 11.66
C ILE A 120 -4.76 -1.59 11.65
N LYS A 121 -3.59 -0.97 11.84
CA LYS A 121 -3.42 0.49 11.73
C LYS A 121 -3.79 0.99 10.34
N LYS A 122 -3.34 0.31 9.28
CA LYS A 122 -3.71 0.64 7.90
C LYS A 122 -5.22 0.50 7.68
N LEU A 123 -5.83 -0.58 8.16
CA LEU A 123 -7.26 -0.85 8.05
C LEU A 123 -8.09 0.31 8.65
N ALA A 124 -7.82 0.68 9.90
CA ALA A 124 -8.50 1.79 10.57
C ALA A 124 -8.26 3.14 9.85
N GLN A 125 -7.04 3.38 9.37
CA GLN A 125 -6.71 4.59 8.61
C GLN A 125 -7.49 4.65 7.28
N TRP A 126 -7.49 3.58 6.52
CA TRP A 126 -8.16 3.48 5.21
C TRP A 126 -9.66 3.61 5.34
N TYR A 127 -10.27 2.92 6.30
CA TYR A 127 -11.70 3.05 6.58
C TYR A 127 -12.08 4.51 6.84
N ASN A 128 -11.36 5.20 7.73
CA ASN A 128 -11.63 6.60 8.04
C ASN A 128 -11.42 7.54 6.85
N ILE A 129 -10.43 7.27 5.98
CA ILE A 129 -10.25 8.03 4.73
C ILE A 129 -11.45 7.84 3.80
N LEU A 130 -11.92 6.60 3.64
CA LEU A 130 -13.06 6.27 2.78
C LEU A 130 -14.35 6.88 3.32
N GLN A 131 -14.57 6.80 4.63
CA GLN A 131 -15.72 7.38 5.31
C GLN A 131 -15.78 8.89 5.09
N LYS A 132 -14.68 9.59 5.40
CA LYS A 132 -14.58 11.04 5.24
C LYS A 132 -14.77 11.51 3.80
N ALA A 133 -14.39 10.67 2.84
CA ALA A 133 -14.55 10.94 1.42
C ALA A 133 -15.93 10.53 0.85
N GLY A 134 -16.85 10.07 1.70
CA GLY A 134 -18.23 9.72 1.36
C GLY A 134 -18.39 8.37 0.65
N TYR A 135 -17.44 7.44 0.83
CA TYR A 135 -17.51 6.09 0.27
C TYR A 135 -18.14 5.07 1.21
N ILE A 136 -18.34 5.39 2.49
CA ILE A 136 -18.96 4.50 3.48
C ILE A 136 -20.38 4.98 3.73
N THR A 137 -21.35 4.30 3.14
CA THR A 137 -22.79 4.54 3.31
C THR A 137 -23.52 3.20 3.33
N PRO A 138 -24.78 3.13 3.82
CA PRO A 138 -25.58 1.91 3.76
C PRO A 138 -25.67 1.27 2.36
N ASP A 139 -25.68 2.10 1.30
CA ASP A 139 -25.78 1.63 -0.08
C ASP A 139 -24.42 1.33 -0.72
N SER A 140 -23.32 1.59 -0.01
CA SER A 140 -21.96 1.44 -0.56
C SER A 140 -21.50 -0.01 -0.69
N PHE A 141 -22.11 -0.94 0.07
CA PHE A 141 -21.68 -2.34 0.17
C PHE A 141 -22.51 -3.29 -0.70
N VAL A 142 -23.16 -2.76 -1.74
CA VAL A 142 -23.72 -3.60 -2.80
C VAL A 142 -22.59 -3.92 -3.76
N LYS A 143 -22.15 -5.19 -3.81
CA LYS A 143 -21.18 -5.65 -4.80
C LYS A 143 -21.79 -5.45 -6.18
N ALA A 144 -21.35 -4.41 -6.90
CA ALA A 144 -21.72 -4.23 -8.29
C ALA A 144 -21.28 -5.49 -9.03
N GLU A 145 -22.20 -6.16 -9.72
CA GLU A 145 -21.80 -7.14 -10.72
C GLU A 145 -20.85 -6.42 -11.69
N PRO A 146 -19.71 -7.04 -12.05
CA PRO A 146 -18.79 -6.42 -12.97
C PRO A 146 -19.52 -6.22 -14.29
N GLU A 147 -19.83 -4.95 -14.64
CA GLU A 147 -19.97 -4.60 -16.04
C GLU A 147 -18.62 -4.93 -16.68
N THR A 148 -18.61 -6.05 -17.39
CA THR A 148 -17.55 -6.43 -18.31
C THR A 148 -17.19 -5.22 -19.15
N LEU A 149 -16.01 -4.67 -18.89
CA LEU A 149 -15.35 -3.72 -19.78
C LEU A 149 -14.98 -4.48 -21.06
N GLU A 150 -15.97 -4.68 -21.93
CA GLU A 150 -15.76 -5.10 -23.30
C GLU A 150 -15.32 -3.91 -24.16
N GLY A 151 -14.25 -4.16 -24.94
CA GLY A 151 -13.65 -3.26 -25.93
C GLY A 151 -12.22 -2.89 -25.54
N GLU A 152 -11.15 -3.47 -26.08
CA GLU A 152 -10.91 -4.21 -27.33
C GLU A 152 -9.64 -5.08 -27.12
N PRO A 153 -9.48 -6.21 -27.82
CA PRO A 153 -8.33 -7.11 -27.69
C PRO A 153 -7.16 -6.67 -28.57
N ALA A 154 -5.94 -6.74 -28.06
CA ALA A 154 -4.75 -6.74 -28.89
C ALA A 154 -3.65 -7.61 -28.25
N GLU A 155 -3.57 -8.82 -28.80
CA GLU A 155 -2.38 -9.64 -29.04
C GLU A 155 -1.72 -10.35 -27.85
N GLU A 156 -2.12 -11.62 -27.72
CA GLU A 156 -1.24 -12.72 -27.39
C GLU A 156 0.03 -12.71 -28.26
N VAL A 157 1.21 -12.72 -27.62
CA VAL A 157 2.35 -13.49 -28.14
C VAL A 157 2.93 -14.27 -26.98
N SER A 158 2.73 -15.58 -27.07
CA SER A 158 3.28 -16.59 -26.18
C SER A 158 4.33 -17.41 -26.94
N ILE A 159 5.48 -17.63 -26.28
CA ILE A 159 6.28 -18.88 -26.26
C ILE A 159 7.21 -19.08 -27.49
N GLU A 160 8.52 -19.44 -27.42
CA GLU A 160 9.43 -19.98 -26.40
C GLU A 160 10.89 -19.99 -26.92
N LYS A 161 11.87 -20.13 -26.00
CA LYS A 161 13.20 -20.80 -26.11
C LYS A 161 14.24 -20.21 -27.11
N GLU A 162 15.55 -20.21 -26.87
CA GLU A 162 16.39 -21.05 -26.03
C GLU A 162 17.73 -20.34 -25.75
N ALA A 163 18.24 -20.49 -24.53
CA ALA A 163 19.62 -20.18 -24.20
C ALA A 163 20.54 -21.33 -24.64
N LYS A 164 21.62 -21.04 -25.38
CA LYS A 164 22.94 -21.70 -25.20
C LYS A 164 24.07 -21.08 -26.04
N LYS A 165 25.14 -20.74 -25.30
CA LYS A 165 26.55 -21.12 -25.57
C LYS A 165 27.40 -20.21 -26.47
N ALA A 166 28.19 -19.35 -25.81
CA ALA A 166 29.60 -19.10 -26.20
C ALA A 166 30.43 -18.55 -25.02
N ALA A 167 31.08 -19.45 -24.28
CA ALA A 167 32.40 -19.26 -23.68
C ALA A 167 33.21 -20.48 -24.15
N PRO A 168 34.48 -20.38 -24.59
CA PRO A 168 35.64 -20.14 -23.70
C PRO A 168 36.74 -19.28 -24.43
N LYS A 169 37.97 -18.98 -23.99
CA LYS A 169 38.91 -19.37 -22.93
C LYS A 169 40.01 -18.27 -22.92
N ALA A 170 40.31 -17.64 -21.79
CA ALA A 170 41.60 -17.67 -21.07
C ALA A 170 42.91 -17.50 -21.88
N GLU A 171 43.68 -16.45 -21.55
CA GLU A 171 45.09 -16.60 -21.18
C GLU A 171 45.55 -15.52 -20.17
N LYS A 172 46.11 -16.00 -19.05
CA LYS A 172 46.84 -15.31 -17.96
C LYS A 172 48.31 -15.13 -18.45
N PRO A 173 49.33 -14.67 -17.67
CA PRO A 173 49.37 -13.99 -16.36
C PRO A 173 50.40 -12.83 -16.26
N ALA A 174 50.28 -11.97 -15.25
CA ALA A 174 51.47 -11.43 -14.55
C ALA A 174 51.12 -10.86 -13.16
N ALA A 175 51.70 -11.45 -12.13
CA ALA A 175 51.97 -10.88 -10.81
C ALA A 175 53.36 -11.43 -10.40
N PRO A 176 54.06 -10.97 -9.33
CA PRO A 176 53.86 -9.79 -8.47
C PRO A 176 55.17 -8.97 -8.23
N LYS A 177 55.10 -7.82 -7.54
CA LYS A 177 56.24 -7.33 -6.74
C LYS A 177 55.77 -6.56 -5.50
N VAL A 178 56.25 -7.03 -4.37
CA VAL A 178 56.04 -6.54 -2.99
C VAL A 178 57.13 -5.52 -2.65
N LYS A 179 56.81 -4.46 -1.89
CA LYS A 179 57.72 -3.94 -0.85
C LYS A 179 57.00 -3.07 0.19
N ALA A 180 57.14 -3.49 1.45
CA ALA A 180 56.89 -2.76 2.70
C ALA A 180 57.80 -1.51 2.81
N THR A 181 57.47 -0.46 3.57
CA THR A 181 57.72 -0.20 5.02
C THR A 181 57.27 1.27 5.26
N SER A 182 56.86 1.80 6.42
CA SER A 182 57.41 1.76 7.79
C SER A 182 56.45 2.46 8.78
N ALA A 183 56.67 2.18 10.07
CA ALA A 183 55.86 2.51 11.24
C ALA A 183 56.08 3.91 11.89
N ALA A 184 55.34 4.14 12.99
CA ALA A 184 55.55 5.03 14.15
C ALA A 184 54.79 6.38 14.12
N LYS A 185 53.77 6.65 14.97
CA LYS A 185 53.68 6.76 16.45
C LYS A 185 54.07 8.17 16.95
N SER A 186 53.08 8.97 17.39
CA SER A 186 53.16 9.83 18.60
C SER A 186 51.90 10.70 18.78
N ALA A 187 51.24 10.56 19.93
CA ALA A 187 50.57 11.66 20.64
C ALA A 187 51.59 12.20 21.68
N PRO A 188 51.48 13.47 22.15
CA PRO A 188 50.65 13.71 23.35
C PRO A 188 50.00 15.11 23.49
N LYS A 189 48.91 15.13 24.29
CA LYS A 189 48.46 16.10 25.32
C LYS A 189 49.06 17.53 25.35
N SER A 190 48.20 18.58 25.44
CA SER A 190 47.82 19.25 26.72
C SER A 190 47.36 20.73 26.59
N THR A 191 46.24 21.03 27.26
CA THR A 191 45.89 22.23 28.07
C THR A 191 45.65 23.65 27.49
N HIS A 192 44.37 24.06 27.64
CA HIS A 192 43.88 25.21 28.44
C HIS A 192 43.95 26.64 27.84
N ARG A 193 42.80 27.36 27.82
CA ARG A 193 42.54 28.53 28.68
C ARG A 193 41.14 29.15 28.48
N LYS A 194 40.57 29.53 29.62
CA LYS A 194 39.32 30.25 29.93
C LYS A 194 39.51 31.78 29.78
N GLN A 195 38.54 32.48 29.20
CA GLN A 195 38.21 33.90 29.40
C GLN A 195 36.73 34.07 28.99
N GLY A 196 35.87 34.84 29.64
CA GLY A 196 35.94 35.73 30.79
C GLY A 196 34.51 36.15 31.09
#